data_AF-L7CD78-F1
#
_entry.id   AF-L7CD78-F1
#
_cell.length_a   1.000
_cell.length_b   1.000
_cell.length_c   1.000
_cell.angle_alpha   90.00
_cell.angle_beta   90.00
_cell.angle_gamma   90.00
#
_symmetry.space_group_name_H-M   'P 1'
#
loop_
_entity.id
_entity.type
_entity.pdbx_description
1 polymer ?
#
loop_
_entity_poly.entity_id
_entity_poly.type
_entity_poly.pdbx_seq_one_letter_code
_entity_poly.pdbx_strand_id
1 'polypeptide(L)'
;MPAETTAAKINQYVRWGSIAVVVASLLVIIRTLPFDVVTSAMNEWIGSLGWWGPVVLVLLYIIATVLFVPGTILTLAAGAIFGLLVGTIVVSIGSTIGAALAFLISRYVARERVAELAKDNRRFAAIDRAIEEGGWKIVGLLRLSPALPFNLQNYLYGLTPIRFWPYVLTSWIAMLPATFLYVYLGHVTGAAVGADRERTTAEWAMLAVGLLATIAVTVYVTRLASRKLDEQVDQDQRENADTSKQSGSVAASNARRTVLLATIAVSMVLLAVYVSMNSGDIESTVTRWLGPPAVDATETHSPNPSGPNIDHSLLDEVLATHVQEGGWVNYEALRDNTDKLDRYLDVVASAPWDALSRDEKLALLLNGYNASTLKLILDHYPVDSIKDIPATDRWDAVRWNIGGNIWSLNQIEHEQIRPNFKEPRIHFALVCAAVGCPPLRSEAYHPDRLNEQLEDQTRIVHDHATWFEHLAGSNELRLTKLYDWYAGDFLQSAESLPHFAATYSQSLRQANDSEQDPTVEWLPYDWSLNSHPNCRPR
;
A
#
# COMPACT_ATOMS: atom_id res chain seq x y z
N MET A 1 15.76 -52.69 22.55
CA MET A 1 16.05 -51.50 21.71
C MET A 1 14.92 -51.11 20.72
N PRO A 2 13.61 -51.03 21.07
CA PRO A 2 12.59 -50.44 20.19
C PRO A 2 12.10 -49.02 20.58
N ALA A 3 12.44 -48.50 21.76
CA ALA A 3 11.91 -47.21 22.25
C ALA A 3 12.57 -45.97 21.60
N GLU A 4 13.88 -46.03 21.29
CA GLU A 4 14.62 -44.91 20.67
C GLU A 4 14.14 -44.60 19.24
N THR A 5 13.70 -45.61 18.48
CA THR A 5 13.21 -45.43 17.10
C THR A 5 11.85 -44.76 17.03
N THR A 6 11.00 -44.95 18.06
CA THR A 6 9.65 -44.37 18.12
C THR A 6 9.71 -42.89 18.48
N ALA A 7 10.54 -42.52 19.47
CA ALA A 7 10.75 -41.13 19.86
C ALA A 7 11.37 -40.28 18.73
N ALA A 8 12.30 -40.86 17.95
CA ALA A 8 12.89 -40.20 16.80
C ALA A 8 11.87 -39.91 15.68
N LYS A 9 10.99 -40.88 15.37
CA LYS A 9 9.90 -40.69 14.40
C LYS A 9 8.88 -39.66 14.87
N ILE A 10 8.48 -39.69 16.14
CA ILE A 10 7.57 -38.69 16.73
C ILE A 10 8.16 -37.28 16.61
N ASN A 11 9.44 -37.09 16.97
CA ASN A 11 10.12 -35.80 16.83
C ASN A 11 10.18 -35.31 15.37
N GLN A 12 10.33 -36.22 14.41
CA GLN A 12 10.31 -35.87 12.98
C GLN A 12 8.92 -35.43 12.52
N TYR A 13 7.86 -36.14 12.89
CA TYR A 13 6.49 -35.77 12.55
C TYR A 13 6.07 -34.45 13.21
N VAL A 14 6.40 -34.26 14.51
CA VAL A 14 6.14 -33.00 15.21
C VAL A 14 6.87 -31.85 14.52
N ARG A 15 8.13 -32.03 14.14
CA ARG A 15 8.91 -30.99 13.44
C ARG A 15 8.29 -30.58 12.10
N TRP A 16 7.93 -31.54 11.25
CA TRP A 16 7.29 -31.24 9.96
C TRP A 16 5.88 -30.64 10.13
N GLY A 17 5.12 -31.14 11.11
CA GLY A 17 3.84 -30.56 11.50
C GLY A 17 3.96 -29.12 11.96
N SER A 18 4.92 -28.80 12.83
CA SER A 18 5.18 -27.43 13.28
C SER A 18 5.60 -26.50 12.14
N ILE A 19 6.43 -26.96 11.20
CA ILE A 19 6.80 -26.16 10.02
C ILE A 19 5.56 -25.88 9.14
N ALA A 20 4.74 -26.89 8.88
CA ALA A 20 3.52 -26.72 8.10
C ALA A 20 2.55 -25.73 8.76
N VAL A 21 2.40 -25.83 10.09
CA VAL A 21 1.58 -24.90 10.89
C VAL A 21 2.14 -23.48 10.82
N VAL A 22 3.46 -23.28 11.00
CA VAL A 22 4.08 -21.95 10.87
C VAL A 22 3.82 -21.35 9.50
N VAL A 23 4.00 -22.14 8.42
CA VAL A 23 3.77 -21.68 7.05
C VAL A 23 2.29 -21.33 6.84
N ALA A 24 1.36 -22.18 7.29
CA ALA A 24 -0.08 -21.91 7.20
C ALA A 24 -0.48 -20.64 7.97
N SER A 25 0.01 -20.46 9.19
CA SER A 25 -0.21 -19.25 9.99
C SER A 25 0.37 -18.01 9.32
N LEU A 26 1.56 -18.12 8.72
CA LEU A 26 2.18 -17.01 7.99
C LEU A 26 1.35 -16.63 6.75
N LEU A 27 0.81 -17.60 6.03
CA LEU A 27 -0.09 -17.36 4.89
C LEU A 27 -1.40 -16.69 5.33
N VAL A 28 -1.97 -17.10 6.47
CA VAL A 28 -3.16 -16.45 7.04
C VAL A 28 -2.84 -15.00 7.39
N ILE A 29 -1.77 -14.74 8.15
CA ILE A 29 -1.34 -13.38 8.51
C ILE A 29 -1.08 -12.52 7.27
N ILE A 30 -0.39 -13.08 6.27
CA ILE A 30 -0.10 -12.33 5.03
C ILE A 30 -1.38 -11.97 4.28
N ARG A 31 -2.38 -12.84 4.31
CA ARG A 31 -3.66 -12.62 3.65
C ARG A 31 -4.58 -11.67 4.43
N THR A 32 -4.47 -11.60 5.75
CA THR A 32 -5.35 -10.78 6.61
C THR A 32 -4.81 -9.39 6.89
N LEU A 33 -3.49 -9.17 6.79
CA LEU A 33 -2.92 -7.84 6.94
C LEU A 33 -3.25 -6.96 5.71
N PRO A 34 -3.53 -5.66 5.92
CA PRO A 34 -3.92 -4.71 4.86
C PRO A 34 -2.70 -4.24 4.05
N PHE A 35 -1.96 -5.18 3.45
CA PHE A 35 -0.77 -4.87 2.64
C PHE A 35 -1.10 -4.00 1.43
N ASP A 36 -2.29 -4.14 0.88
CA ASP A 36 -2.83 -3.31 -0.20
C ASP A 36 -2.98 -1.85 0.22
N VAL A 37 -3.49 -1.58 1.43
CA VAL A 37 -3.60 -0.21 1.99
C VAL A 37 -2.21 0.40 2.17
N VAL A 38 -1.29 -0.33 2.81
CA VAL A 38 0.08 0.14 3.05
C VAL A 38 0.83 0.41 1.75
N THR A 39 0.73 -0.51 0.78
CA THR A 39 1.42 -0.36 -0.51
C THR A 39 0.79 0.74 -1.36
N SER A 40 -0.54 0.89 -1.37
CA SER A 40 -1.21 1.97 -2.09
C SER A 40 -0.86 3.33 -1.51
N ALA A 41 -0.98 3.50 -0.19
CA ALA A 41 -0.61 4.73 0.49
C ALA A 41 0.87 5.10 0.29
N MET A 42 1.77 4.11 0.36
CA MET A 42 3.19 4.32 0.09
C MET A 42 3.46 4.68 -1.38
N ASN A 43 2.77 4.05 -2.34
CA ASN A 43 2.92 4.37 -3.76
C ASN A 43 2.41 5.77 -4.07
N GLU A 44 1.28 6.18 -3.51
CA GLU A 44 0.70 7.51 -3.68
C GLU A 44 1.59 8.57 -3.04
N TRP A 45 2.00 8.38 -1.78
CA TRP A 45 2.88 9.32 -1.09
C TRP A 45 4.25 9.46 -1.77
N ILE A 46 4.88 8.34 -2.17
CA ILE A 46 6.18 8.41 -2.85
C ILE A 46 6.04 8.99 -4.27
N GLY A 47 4.92 8.70 -4.95
CA GLY A 47 4.59 9.26 -6.26
C GLY A 47 4.38 10.78 -6.21
N SER A 48 3.71 11.29 -5.18
CA SER A 48 3.42 12.73 -5.03
C SER A 48 4.66 13.57 -4.73
N LEU A 49 5.72 12.96 -4.17
CA LEU A 49 7.01 13.62 -3.95
C LEU A 49 7.77 13.96 -5.25
N GLY A 50 7.31 13.49 -6.41
CA GLY A 50 7.92 13.76 -7.71
C GLY A 50 9.40 13.38 -7.75
N TRP A 51 10.28 14.35 -8.00
CA TRP A 51 11.72 14.12 -8.11
C TRP A 51 12.39 13.69 -6.79
N TRP A 52 11.76 13.95 -5.63
CA TRP A 52 12.27 13.51 -4.33
C TRP A 52 11.89 12.06 -4.00
N GLY A 53 10.89 11.48 -4.67
CA GLY A 53 10.43 10.12 -4.44
C GLY A 53 11.55 9.08 -4.44
N PRO A 54 12.44 9.05 -5.46
CA PRO A 54 13.60 8.15 -5.49
C PRO A 54 14.50 8.24 -4.27
N VAL A 55 14.76 9.46 -3.78
CA VAL A 55 15.65 9.71 -2.63
C VAL A 55 15.02 9.18 -1.34
N VAL A 56 13.74 9.46 -1.14
CA VAL A 56 13.00 8.97 0.02
C VAL A 56 12.93 7.45 0.03
N LEU A 57 12.68 6.82 -1.12
CA LEU A 57 12.68 5.36 -1.22
C LEU A 57 14.06 4.77 -0.90
N VAL A 58 15.17 5.38 -1.33
CA VAL A 58 16.54 4.96 -0.93
C VAL A 58 16.69 5.00 0.59
N LEU A 59 16.27 6.09 1.24
CA LEU A 59 16.38 6.25 2.70
C LEU A 59 15.54 5.20 3.44
N LEU A 60 14.29 4.99 3.02
CA LEU A 60 13.43 3.95 3.56
C LEU A 60 14.05 2.56 3.40
N TYR A 61 14.63 2.27 2.24
CA TYR A 61 15.28 0.99 1.98
C TYR A 61 16.48 0.76 2.90
N ILE A 62 17.29 1.80 3.13
CA ILE A 62 18.43 1.75 4.04
C ILE A 62 17.95 1.43 5.46
N ILE A 63 16.95 2.19 5.96
CA ILE A 63 16.38 2.00 7.30
C ILE A 63 15.80 0.59 7.42
N ALA A 64 15.00 0.16 6.44
CA ALA A 64 14.41 -1.17 6.41
C ALA A 64 15.47 -2.28 6.48
N THR A 65 16.54 -2.15 5.67
CA THR A 65 17.64 -3.13 5.63
C THR A 65 18.36 -3.22 6.98
N VAL A 66 18.63 -2.08 7.62
CA VAL A 66 19.31 -2.04 8.93
C VAL A 66 18.40 -2.63 10.02
N LEU A 67 17.10 -2.33 9.99
CA LEU A 67 16.10 -2.77 10.97
C LEU A 67 15.54 -4.18 10.71
N PHE A 68 16.15 -4.97 9.84
CA PHE A 68 15.68 -6.32 9.47
C PHE A 68 14.29 -6.40 8.81
N VAL A 69 13.74 -5.27 8.34
CA VAL A 69 12.49 -5.24 7.58
C VAL A 69 12.73 -5.81 6.18
N PRO A 70 11.84 -6.69 5.66
CA PRO A 70 11.97 -7.23 4.31
C PRO A 70 11.91 -6.14 3.23
N GLY A 71 12.99 -5.97 2.46
CA GLY A 71 13.06 -4.98 1.36
C GLY A 71 12.27 -5.35 0.11
N THR A 72 11.61 -6.52 0.08
CA THR A 72 10.82 -7.00 -1.07
C THR A 72 9.67 -6.07 -1.41
N ILE A 73 8.96 -5.55 -0.40
CA ILE A 73 7.83 -4.63 -0.58
C ILE A 73 8.32 -3.32 -1.25
N LEU A 74 9.41 -2.75 -0.73
CA LEU A 74 10.02 -1.54 -1.28
C LEU A 74 10.57 -1.76 -2.69
N THR A 75 11.08 -2.96 -2.99
CA THR A 75 11.59 -3.30 -4.32
C THR A 75 10.48 -3.39 -5.36
N LEU A 76 9.36 -4.04 -5.00
CA LEU A 76 8.18 -4.12 -5.86
C LEU A 76 7.57 -2.73 -6.09
N ALA A 77 7.44 -1.94 -5.02
CA ALA A 77 6.97 -0.56 -5.09
C ALA A 77 7.85 0.30 -6.00
N ALA A 78 9.18 0.17 -5.91
CA ALA A 78 10.10 0.91 -6.79
C ALA A 78 9.83 0.67 -8.28
N GLY A 79 9.53 -0.58 -8.65
CA GLY A 79 9.20 -0.95 -10.02
C GLY A 79 7.84 -0.41 -10.47
N ALA A 80 6.85 -0.43 -9.57
CA ALA A 80 5.52 0.11 -9.83
C ALA A 80 5.53 1.65 -9.99
N ILE A 81 6.25 2.36 -9.11
CA ILE A 81 6.25 3.82 -9.06
C ILE A 81 7.20 4.42 -10.11
N PHE A 82 8.46 3.96 -10.18
CA PHE A 82 9.51 4.60 -10.98
C PHE A 82 9.80 3.88 -12.29
N GLY A 83 9.11 2.76 -12.55
CA GLY A 83 9.40 1.90 -13.68
C GLY A 83 10.70 1.10 -13.52
N LEU A 84 11.02 0.31 -14.54
CA LEU A 84 12.09 -0.69 -14.46
C LEU A 84 13.48 -0.09 -14.25
N LEU A 85 13.86 0.91 -15.06
CA LEU A 85 15.23 1.45 -15.05
C LEU A 85 15.50 2.24 -13.77
N VAL A 86 14.67 3.25 -13.49
CA VAL A 86 14.85 4.11 -12.31
C VAL A 86 14.64 3.30 -11.04
N GLY A 87 13.61 2.44 -10.99
CA GLY A 87 13.38 1.54 -9.85
C GLY A 87 14.59 0.65 -9.55
N THR A 88 15.23 0.07 -10.58
CA THR A 88 16.43 -0.76 -10.41
C THR A 88 17.59 0.05 -9.84
N ILE A 89 17.83 1.26 -10.36
CA ILE A 89 18.90 2.14 -9.86
C ILE A 89 18.65 2.50 -8.39
N VAL A 90 17.42 2.92 -8.06
CA VAL A 90 17.03 3.32 -6.71
C VAL A 90 17.21 2.19 -5.72
N VAL A 91 16.66 1.01 -6.01
CA VAL A 91 16.79 -0.16 -5.13
C VAL A 91 18.24 -0.63 -5.06
N SER A 92 18.98 -0.59 -6.17
CA SER A 92 20.39 -0.98 -6.18
C SER A 92 21.23 -0.09 -5.27
N ILE A 93 20.99 1.22 -5.25
CA ILE A 93 21.66 2.16 -4.35
C ILE A 93 21.25 1.89 -2.90
N GLY A 94 19.94 1.84 -2.61
CA GLY A 94 19.42 1.63 -1.26
C GLY A 94 19.87 0.31 -0.64
N SER A 95 19.78 -0.80 -1.38
CA SER A 95 20.20 -2.13 -0.92
C SER A 95 21.71 -2.22 -0.68
N THR A 96 22.53 -1.60 -1.53
CA THR A 96 23.99 -1.61 -1.39
C THR A 96 24.43 -0.78 -0.19
N ILE A 97 23.86 0.43 -0.01
CA ILE A 97 24.17 1.28 1.15
C ILE A 97 23.67 0.64 2.44
N GLY A 98 22.45 0.10 2.45
CA GLY A 98 21.89 -0.60 3.61
C GLY A 98 22.74 -1.81 4.02
N ALA A 99 23.17 -2.63 3.06
CA ALA A 99 24.05 -3.77 3.30
C ALA A 99 25.45 -3.35 3.77
N ALA A 100 25.98 -2.23 3.28
CA ALA A 100 27.24 -1.66 3.74
C ALA A 100 27.14 -1.14 5.18
N LEU A 101 26.06 -0.45 5.54
CA LEU A 101 25.83 0.04 6.89
C LEU A 101 25.65 -1.09 7.90
N ALA A 102 24.83 -2.09 7.59
CA ALA A 102 24.65 -3.28 8.45
C ALA A 102 25.98 -4.02 8.69
N PHE A 103 26.82 -4.14 7.66
CA PHE A 103 28.17 -4.69 7.78
C PHE A 103 29.06 -3.86 8.72
N LEU A 104 29.07 -2.53 8.59
CA LEU A 104 29.85 -1.63 9.44
C LEU A 104 29.35 -1.65 10.88
N ILE A 105 28.02 -1.66 11.08
CA ILE A 105 27.40 -1.79 12.40
C ILE A 105 27.85 -3.09 13.05
N SER A 106 27.76 -4.22 12.35
CA SER A 106 28.26 -5.50 12.88
C SER A 106 29.75 -5.46 13.19
N ARG A 107 30.57 -4.83 12.34
CA ARG A 107 32.02 -4.83 12.49
C ARG A 107 32.52 -3.97 13.64
N TYR A 108 31.93 -2.80 13.84
CA TYR A 108 32.46 -1.77 14.73
C TYR A 108 31.59 -1.50 15.97
N VAL A 109 30.27 -1.64 15.86
CA VAL A 109 29.33 -1.22 16.92
C VAL A 109 28.78 -2.43 17.68
N ALA A 110 28.31 -3.44 16.96
CA ALA A 110 27.57 -4.57 17.51
C ALA A 110 28.36 -5.90 17.49
N ARG A 111 29.68 -5.86 17.26
CA ARG A 111 30.50 -7.04 16.98
C ARG A 111 30.34 -8.15 18.02
N GLU A 112 30.42 -7.81 19.30
CA GLU A 112 30.30 -8.78 20.40
C GLU A 112 28.92 -9.45 20.43
N ARG A 113 27.84 -8.67 20.27
CA ARG A 113 26.46 -9.17 20.27
C ARG A 113 26.18 -10.08 19.07
N VAL A 114 26.61 -9.67 17.87
CA VAL A 114 26.41 -10.49 16.66
C VAL A 114 27.28 -11.75 16.72
N ALA A 115 28.51 -11.67 17.25
CA ALA A 115 29.37 -12.83 17.44
C ALA A 115 28.79 -13.83 18.45
N GLU A 116 28.20 -13.35 19.54
CA GLU A 116 27.53 -14.19 20.54
C GLU A 116 26.35 -14.97 19.93
N LEU A 117 25.53 -14.30 19.10
CA LEU A 117 24.44 -14.93 18.35
C LEU A 117 24.93 -15.98 17.34
N ALA A 118 26.15 -15.83 16.83
CA ALA A 118 26.71 -16.70 15.79
C ALA A 118 27.57 -17.86 16.35
N LYS A 119 28.00 -17.78 17.62
CA LYS A 119 29.00 -18.66 18.24
C LYS A 119 28.69 -20.16 18.18
N ASP A 120 27.43 -20.53 18.39
CA ASP A 120 27.00 -21.95 18.44
C ASP A 120 26.53 -22.49 17.07
N ASN A 121 26.61 -21.68 16.01
CA ASN A 121 26.10 -22.06 14.70
C ASN A 121 27.20 -22.64 13.80
N ARG A 122 27.23 -23.98 13.69
CA ARG A 122 28.16 -24.71 12.79
C ARG A 122 28.16 -24.19 11.35
N ARG A 123 27.02 -23.71 10.84
CA ARG A 123 26.94 -23.14 9.48
C ARG A 123 27.67 -21.81 9.37
N PHE A 124 27.62 -20.99 10.41
CA PHE A 124 28.35 -19.72 10.44
C PHE A 124 29.86 -19.97 10.48
N ALA A 125 30.33 -20.89 11.32
CA ALA A 125 31.75 -21.25 11.37
C ALA A 125 32.29 -21.77 10.03
N ALA A 126 31.48 -22.55 9.29
CA ALA A 126 31.83 -22.99 7.94
C ALA A 126 31.90 -21.82 6.94
N ILE A 127 30.98 -20.86 7.04
CA ILE A 127 30.96 -19.66 6.18
C ILE A 127 32.14 -18.73 6.47
N ASP A 128 32.46 -18.50 7.75
CA ASP A 128 33.57 -17.66 8.16
C ASP A 128 34.90 -18.20 7.61
N ARG A 129 35.15 -19.51 7.77
CA ARG A 129 36.32 -20.19 7.18
C ARG A 129 36.32 -20.16 5.66
N ALA A 130 35.19 -20.45 5.01
CA ALA A 130 35.10 -20.38 3.57
C ALA A 130 35.43 -18.96 3.05
N ILE A 131 34.98 -17.90 3.75
CA ILE A 131 35.31 -16.52 3.39
C ILE A 131 36.77 -16.18 3.70
N GLU A 132 37.36 -16.75 4.75
CA GLU A 132 38.79 -16.59 5.03
C GLU A 132 39.66 -17.14 3.89
N GLU A 133 39.30 -18.30 3.34
CA GLU A 133 40.05 -18.95 2.26
C GLU A 133 39.73 -18.39 0.86
N GLY A 134 38.44 -18.20 0.56
CA GLY A 134 37.95 -17.84 -0.77
C GLY A 134 37.60 -16.35 -0.94
N GLY A 135 37.63 -15.57 0.15
CA GLY A 135 37.48 -14.12 0.15
C GLY A 135 36.17 -13.64 -0.48
N TRP A 136 36.30 -12.66 -1.39
CA TRP A 136 35.17 -12.03 -2.05
C TRP A 136 34.36 -12.99 -2.93
N LYS A 137 34.99 -14.01 -3.53
CA LYS A 137 34.31 -14.97 -4.42
C LYS A 137 33.22 -15.74 -3.66
N ILE A 138 33.52 -16.12 -2.43
CA ILE A 138 32.59 -16.86 -1.56
C ILE A 138 31.43 -15.96 -1.14
N VAL A 139 31.69 -14.69 -0.83
CA VAL A 139 30.62 -13.72 -0.57
C VAL A 139 29.69 -13.59 -1.77
N GLY A 140 30.23 -13.47 -2.98
CA GLY A 140 29.41 -13.44 -4.20
C GLY A 140 28.55 -14.69 -4.38
N LEU A 141 29.14 -15.88 -4.20
CA LEU A 141 28.42 -17.15 -4.32
C LEU A 141 27.31 -17.30 -3.26
N LEU A 142 27.58 -16.89 -2.02
CA LEU A 142 26.61 -16.95 -0.93
C LEU A 142 25.46 -15.94 -1.12
N ARG A 143 25.73 -14.76 -1.68
CA ARG A 143 24.69 -13.77 -2.04
C ARG A 143 23.70 -14.29 -3.08
N LEU A 144 24.18 -15.15 -3.99
CA LEU A 144 23.39 -15.78 -5.04
C LEU A 144 22.66 -17.05 -4.56
N SER A 145 22.97 -17.51 -3.35
CA SER A 145 22.40 -18.70 -2.73
C SER A 145 21.23 -18.33 -1.81
N PRO A 146 20.10 -19.05 -1.88
CA PRO A 146 18.96 -18.85 -0.97
C PRO A 146 19.21 -19.40 0.45
N ALA A 147 20.42 -19.92 0.73
CA ALA A 147 20.72 -20.61 1.99
C ALA A 147 20.62 -19.72 3.24
N LEU A 148 20.76 -18.40 3.09
CA LEU A 148 20.69 -17.45 4.21
C LEU A 148 19.79 -16.24 3.89
N PRO A 149 18.97 -15.77 4.84
CA PRO A 149 18.20 -14.53 4.66
C PRO A 149 19.10 -13.31 4.41
N PHE A 150 18.70 -12.45 3.48
CA PHE A 150 19.45 -11.25 3.06
C PHE A 150 19.92 -10.37 4.23
N ASN A 151 18.99 -10.02 5.14
CA ASN A 151 19.30 -9.15 6.27
C ASN A 151 20.34 -9.79 7.20
N LEU A 152 20.24 -11.10 7.44
CA LEU A 152 21.20 -11.82 8.26
C LEU A 152 22.60 -11.84 7.61
N GLN A 153 22.67 -12.09 6.29
CA GLN A 153 23.94 -12.07 5.56
C GLN A 153 24.70 -10.74 5.77
N ASN A 154 23.99 -9.60 5.69
CA ASN A 154 24.60 -8.27 5.82
C ASN A 154 25.37 -8.09 7.12
N TYR A 155 24.82 -8.58 8.24
CA TYR A 155 25.49 -8.52 9.54
C TYR A 155 26.56 -9.60 9.68
N LEU A 156 26.29 -10.84 9.25
CA LEU A 156 27.26 -11.93 9.40
C LEU A 156 28.59 -11.65 8.70
N TYR A 157 28.57 -11.03 7.51
CA TYR A 157 29.80 -10.67 6.81
C TYR A 157 30.63 -9.61 7.54
N GLY A 158 30.03 -8.80 8.42
CA GLY A 158 30.77 -7.85 9.25
C GLY A 158 31.71 -8.51 10.26
N LEU A 159 31.40 -9.75 10.66
CA LEU A 159 32.20 -10.56 11.56
C LEU A 159 33.39 -11.26 10.89
N THR A 160 33.33 -11.48 9.58
CA THR A 160 34.33 -12.24 8.83
C THR A 160 35.54 -11.37 8.45
N PRO A 161 36.68 -11.95 8.04
CA PRO A 161 37.89 -11.19 7.71
C PRO A 161 37.80 -10.41 6.38
N ILE A 162 36.70 -10.46 5.63
CA ILE A 162 36.59 -9.78 4.34
C ILE A 162 36.72 -8.26 4.47
N ARG A 163 37.49 -7.64 3.57
CA ARG A 163 37.62 -6.17 3.49
C ARG A 163 36.32 -5.52 3.00
N PHE A 164 36.06 -4.29 3.45
CA PHE A 164 34.83 -3.55 3.16
C PHE A 164 34.55 -3.40 1.65
N TRP A 165 35.48 -2.87 0.86
CA TRP A 165 35.24 -2.62 -0.56
C TRP A 165 35.02 -3.88 -1.41
N PRO A 166 35.83 -4.95 -1.26
CA PRO A 166 35.54 -6.23 -1.92
C PRO A 166 34.16 -6.79 -1.55
N TYR A 167 33.73 -6.65 -0.29
CA TYR A 167 32.40 -7.03 0.15
C TYR A 167 31.30 -6.20 -0.56
N VAL A 168 31.42 -4.87 -0.55
CA VAL A 168 30.42 -3.95 -1.13
C VAL A 168 30.27 -4.18 -2.63
N LEU A 169 31.38 -4.18 -3.38
CA LEU A 169 31.36 -4.33 -4.83
C LEU A 169 30.83 -5.71 -5.25
N THR A 170 31.28 -6.76 -4.57
CA THR A 170 30.81 -8.12 -4.90
C THR A 170 29.35 -8.30 -4.56
N SER A 171 28.91 -7.79 -3.40
CA SER A 171 27.49 -7.83 -3.03
C SER A 171 26.65 -7.06 -4.05
N TRP A 172 27.07 -5.85 -4.43
CA TRP A 172 26.35 -5.04 -5.42
C TRP A 172 26.12 -5.80 -6.73
N ILE A 173 27.20 -6.36 -7.31
CA ILE A 173 27.12 -7.15 -8.55
C ILE A 173 26.25 -8.39 -8.38
N ALA A 174 26.40 -9.11 -7.27
CA ALA A 174 25.65 -10.35 -7.01
C ALA A 174 24.14 -10.10 -6.77
N MET A 175 23.77 -8.96 -6.20
CA MET A 175 22.38 -8.61 -5.90
C MET A 175 21.62 -8.08 -7.14
N LEU A 176 22.31 -7.42 -8.07
CA LEU A 176 21.72 -6.77 -9.23
C LEU A 176 20.71 -7.64 -10.03
N PRO A 177 20.99 -8.91 -10.35
CA PRO A 177 20.03 -9.74 -11.10
C PRO A 177 18.71 -9.94 -10.36
N ALA A 178 18.78 -10.22 -9.06
CA ALA A 178 17.59 -10.39 -8.23
C ALA A 178 16.85 -9.06 -8.05
N THR A 179 17.57 -7.97 -7.80
CA THR A 179 17.01 -6.62 -7.74
C THR A 179 16.23 -6.28 -9.01
N PHE A 180 16.83 -6.48 -10.18
CA PHE A 180 16.18 -6.25 -11.46
C PHE A 180 14.93 -7.11 -11.63
N LEU A 181 14.97 -8.40 -11.27
CA LEU A 181 13.82 -9.29 -11.36
C LEU A 181 12.64 -8.83 -10.50
N TYR A 182 12.89 -8.45 -9.24
CA TYR A 182 11.83 -7.99 -8.34
C TYR A 182 11.29 -6.62 -8.75
N VAL A 183 12.14 -5.70 -9.19
CA VAL A 183 11.68 -4.41 -9.74
C VAL A 183 10.87 -4.66 -11.02
N TYR A 184 11.30 -5.58 -11.88
CA TYR A 184 10.55 -5.98 -13.08
C TYR A 184 9.17 -6.54 -12.73
N LEU A 185 9.09 -7.45 -11.75
CA LEU A 185 7.81 -7.97 -11.26
C LEU A 185 6.92 -6.82 -10.80
N GLY A 186 7.45 -5.89 -10.00
CA GLY A 186 6.73 -4.69 -9.55
C GLY A 186 6.27 -3.79 -10.69
N HIS A 187 7.12 -3.60 -11.71
CA HIS A 187 6.78 -2.82 -12.89
C HIS A 187 5.67 -3.47 -13.73
N VAL A 188 5.71 -4.79 -13.90
CA VAL A 188 4.68 -5.52 -14.66
C VAL A 188 3.38 -5.62 -13.88
N THR A 189 3.41 -5.92 -12.58
CA THR A 189 2.21 -6.00 -11.75
C THR A 189 1.61 -4.62 -11.50
N GLY A 190 2.44 -3.61 -11.23
CA GLY A 190 1.98 -2.23 -11.07
C GLY A 190 1.36 -1.70 -12.36
N ALA A 191 1.95 -2.01 -13.51
CA ALA A 191 1.36 -1.66 -14.80
C ALA A 191 0.12 -2.51 -15.17
N ALA A 192 0.02 -3.76 -14.72
CA ALA A 192 -1.17 -4.59 -14.94
C ALA A 192 -2.34 -4.22 -14.01
N VAL A 193 -2.06 -3.57 -12.87
CA VAL A 193 -3.07 -3.05 -11.94
C VAL A 193 -3.46 -1.61 -12.28
N GLY A 194 -2.60 -0.87 -13.00
CA GLY A 194 -2.79 0.54 -13.30
C GLY A 194 -2.91 0.91 -14.78
N ALA A 195 -2.96 -0.04 -15.71
CA ALA A 195 -3.07 0.26 -17.13
C ALA A 195 -3.46 -0.95 -17.99
N ASP A 196 -4.70 -1.00 -18.47
CA ASP A 196 -5.02 -1.58 -19.78
C ASP A 196 -4.54 -0.63 -20.91
N ARG A 197 -3.30 -0.16 -20.82
CA ARG A 197 -2.62 0.48 -21.94
C ARG A 197 -2.17 -0.65 -22.87
N GLU A 198 -2.68 -0.69 -24.10
CA GLU A 198 -2.17 -1.62 -25.12
C GLU A 198 -0.69 -1.33 -25.35
N ARG A 199 0.17 -2.04 -24.62
CA ARG A 199 1.61 -2.03 -24.82
C ARG A 199 1.85 -2.51 -26.24
N THR A 200 2.71 -1.79 -26.95
CA THR A 200 3.08 -2.20 -28.30
C THR A 200 3.67 -3.61 -28.27
N THR A 201 3.50 -4.37 -29.36
CA THR A 201 4.09 -5.72 -29.46
C THR A 201 5.61 -5.70 -29.23
N ALA A 202 6.27 -4.58 -29.56
CA ALA A 202 7.69 -4.36 -29.32
C ALA A 202 8.02 -4.21 -27.83
N GLU A 203 7.22 -3.48 -27.05
CA GLU A 203 7.38 -3.36 -25.59
C GLU A 203 7.13 -4.71 -24.90
N TRP A 204 6.08 -5.44 -25.28
CA TRP A 204 5.85 -6.80 -24.77
C TRP A 204 7.00 -7.76 -25.10
N ALA A 205 7.52 -7.71 -26.34
CA ALA A 205 8.65 -8.52 -26.74
C ALA A 205 9.92 -8.16 -25.96
N MET A 206 10.21 -6.87 -25.77
CA MET A 206 11.37 -6.40 -25.03
C MET A 206 11.27 -6.77 -23.55
N LEU A 207 10.09 -6.65 -22.94
CA LEU A 207 9.82 -7.06 -21.57
C LEU A 207 9.96 -8.59 -21.40
N ALA A 208 9.38 -9.37 -22.32
CA ALA A 208 9.47 -10.84 -22.30
C ALA A 208 10.92 -11.32 -22.48
N VAL A 209 11.68 -10.73 -23.40
CA VAL A 209 13.10 -11.03 -23.60
C VAL A 209 13.92 -10.66 -22.37
N GLY A 210 13.67 -9.48 -21.77
CA GLY A 210 14.32 -9.04 -20.54
C GLY A 210 14.04 -9.97 -19.36
N LEU A 211 12.80 -10.41 -19.19
CA LEU A 211 12.41 -11.37 -18.16
C LEU A 211 13.07 -12.73 -18.37
N LEU A 212 13.01 -13.28 -19.58
CA LEU A 212 13.62 -14.57 -19.91
C LEU A 212 15.14 -14.54 -19.71
N ALA A 213 15.81 -13.46 -20.13
CA ALA A 213 17.23 -13.27 -19.90
C ALA A 213 17.54 -13.19 -18.40
N THR A 214 16.73 -12.47 -17.62
CA THR A 214 16.91 -12.33 -16.17
C THR A 214 16.71 -13.66 -15.44
N ILE A 215 15.68 -14.42 -15.78
CA ILE A 215 15.43 -15.76 -15.22
C ILE A 215 16.57 -16.70 -15.61
N ALA A 216 17.00 -16.70 -16.87
CA ALA A 216 18.10 -17.55 -17.33
C ALA A 216 19.41 -17.23 -16.60
N VAL A 217 19.77 -15.95 -16.49
CA VAL A 217 20.96 -15.50 -15.76
C VAL A 217 20.85 -15.86 -14.28
N THR A 218 19.73 -15.58 -13.63
CA THR A 218 19.53 -15.87 -12.20
C THR A 218 19.64 -17.39 -11.95
N VAL A 219 18.92 -18.21 -12.72
CA VAL A 219 18.96 -19.67 -12.57
C VAL A 219 20.36 -20.21 -12.89
N TYR A 220 21.01 -19.74 -13.94
CA TYR A 220 22.36 -20.16 -14.30
C TYR A 220 23.37 -19.83 -13.20
N VAL A 221 23.35 -18.58 -12.73
CA VAL A 221 24.26 -18.08 -11.69
C VAL A 221 23.99 -18.76 -10.35
N THR A 222 22.72 -18.94 -9.94
CA THR A 222 22.37 -19.69 -8.73
C THR A 222 22.80 -21.15 -8.84
N ARG A 223 22.57 -21.82 -9.98
CA ARG A 223 23.03 -23.21 -10.18
C ARG A 223 24.55 -23.33 -10.18
N LEU A 224 25.25 -22.37 -10.78
CA LEU A 224 26.71 -22.31 -10.75
C LEU A 224 27.22 -22.09 -9.33
N ALA A 225 26.54 -21.23 -8.55
CA ALA A 225 26.87 -20.95 -7.18
C ALA A 225 26.64 -22.16 -6.26
N SER A 226 25.49 -22.83 -6.39
CA SER A 226 25.16 -24.04 -5.64
C SER A 226 26.15 -25.17 -5.94
N ARG A 227 26.50 -25.40 -7.22
CA ARG A 227 27.47 -26.46 -7.59
C ARG A 227 28.85 -26.23 -6.99
N LYS A 228 29.36 -24.99 -7.00
CA LYS A 228 30.65 -24.67 -6.40
C LYS A 228 30.64 -24.69 -4.87
N LEU A 229 29.50 -24.36 -4.26
CA LEU A 229 29.32 -24.44 -2.82
C LEU A 229 29.32 -25.90 -2.37
N ASP A 230 28.61 -26.79 -3.09
CA ASP A 230 28.59 -28.22 -2.80
C ASP A 230 29.99 -28.85 -2.95
N GLU A 231 30.77 -28.46 -3.98
CA GLU A 231 32.16 -28.92 -4.17
C GLU A 231 33.08 -28.53 -3.00
N GLN A 232 32.94 -27.33 -2.44
CA GLN A 232 33.77 -26.86 -1.32
C GLN A 232 33.30 -27.37 0.04
N VAL A 233 31.99 -27.48 0.25
CA VAL A 233 31.42 -28.07 1.47
C VAL A 233 31.72 -29.58 1.55
N ASP A 234 31.75 -30.29 0.43
CA ASP A 234 32.11 -31.71 0.37
C ASP A 234 33.63 -31.95 0.54
N GLN A 235 34.50 -31.03 0.09
CA GLN A 235 35.95 -31.12 0.36
C GLN A 235 36.25 -30.98 1.86
N ASP A 236 35.61 -30.04 2.53
CA ASP A 236 35.81 -29.74 3.95
C ASP A 236 35.19 -30.84 4.86
N GLN A 237 34.13 -31.52 4.41
CA GLN A 237 33.60 -32.72 5.07
C GLN A 237 34.48 -33.96 4.89
N ARG A 238 35.22 -34.08 3.78
CA ARG A 238 36.15 -35.19 3.54
C ARG A 238 37.47 -35.02 4.29
N GLU A 239 37.94 -33.79 4.51
CA GLU A 239 39.13 -33.52 5.34
C GLU A 239 38.84 -33.61 6.86
N ASN A 240 37.62 -33.28 7.31
CA ASN A 240 37.23 -33.40 8.72
C ASN A 240 36.71 -34.80 9.13
N ALA A 241 36.62 -35.75 8.21
CA ALA A 241 36.19 -37.13 8.51
C ALA A 241 37.23 -37.96 9.28
N ASP A 242 38.47 -37.45 9.44
CA ASP A 242 39.55 -38.17 10.13
C ASP A 242 39.85 -37.66 11.55
N THR A 243 39.03 -36.73 12.10
CA THR A 243 39.15 -36.35 13.51
C THR A 243 37.80 -36.25 14.21
N SER A 244 37.63 -37.10 15.22
CA SER A 244 36.55 -37.16 16.23
C SER A 244 35.30 -38.00 15.89
N LYS A 245 35.40 -39.29 16.26
CA LYS A 245 34.28 -40.03 16.85
C LYS A 245 33.89 -39.34 18.17
N GLN A 246 32.70 -38.75 18.23
CA GLN A 246 31.97 -38.64 19.50
C GLN A 246 30.46 -38.60 19.24
N SER A 247 29.84 -39.77 19.31
CA SER A 247 28.38 -39.94 19.39
C SER A 247 27.95 -39.82 20.85
N GLY A 248 27.16 -38.80 21.18
CA GLY A 248 26.55 -38.65 22.51
C GLY A 248 26.13 -37.23 22.85
N SER A 249 25.23 -36.62 22.06
CA SER A 249 24.61 -35.30 22.36
C SER A 249 23.44 -34.94 21.42
N VAL A 250 23.34 -35.60 20.27
CA VAL A 250 22.41 -35.24 19.18
C VAL A 250 20.92 -35.33 19.59
N ALA A 251 20.52 -36.27 20.44
CA ALA A 251 19.12 -36.48 20.83
C ALA A 251 18.54 -35.35 21.71
N ALA A 252 19.32 -34.83 22.67
CA ALA A 252 18.89 -33.75 23.55
C ALA A 252 18.80 -32.39 22.82
N SER A 253 19.69 -32.15 21.85
CA SER A 253 19.67 -30.92 21.03
C SER A 253 18.49 -30.91 20.04
N ASN A 254 18.14 -32.07 19.48
CA ASN A 254 17.00 -32.20 18.57
C ASN A 254 15.67 -32.05 19.31
N ALA A 255 15.54 -32.61 20.53
CA ALA A 255 14.35 -32.42 21.35
C ALA A 255 14.12 -30.94 21.72
N ARG A 256 15.16 -30.21 22.16
CA ARG A 256 15.06 -28.76 22.43
C ARG A 256 14.67 -27.94 21.19
N ARG A 257 15.23 -28.27 20.02
CA ARG A 257 14.88 -27.61 18.75
C ARG A 257 13.45 -27.92 18.29
N THR A 258 12.97 -29.15 18.48
CA THR A 258 11.58 -29.53 18.19
C THR A 258 10.60 -28.84 19.13
N VAL A 259 10.93 -28.77 20.43
CA VAL A 259 10.10 -28.03 21.41
C VAL A 259 10.05 -26.55 21.05
N LEU A 260 11.19 -25.91 20.75
CA LEU A 260 11.24 -24.51 20.33
C LEU A 260 10.41 -24.26 19.06
N LEU A 261 10.53 -25.13 18.04
CA LEU A 261 9.73 -25.06 16.81
C LEU A 261 8.24 -25.23 17.08
N ALA A 262 7.86 -26.15 17.98
CA ALA A 262 6.47 -26.34 18.37
C ALA A 262 5.93 -25.11 19.13
N THR A 263 6.72 -24.50 20.01
CA THR A 263 6.36 -23.24 20.68
C THR A 263 6.18 -22.10 19.68
N ILE A 264 7.10 -21.94 18.73
CA ILE A 264 6.98 -20.95 17.64
C ILE A 264 5.72 -21.21 16.82
N ALA A 265 5.42 -22.46 16.48
CA ALA A 265 4.21 -22.81 15.75
C ALA A 265 2.94 -22.43 16.51
N VAL A 266 2.86 -22.70 17.81
CA VAL A 266 1.74 -22.30 18.65
C VAL A 266 1.64 -20.77 18.74
N SER A 267 2.74 -20.07 18.96
CA SER A 267 2.76 -18.60 18.99
C SER A 267 2.32 -17.99 17.65
N MET A 268 2.74 -18.58 16.53
CA MET A 268 2.34 -18.16 15.18
C MET A 268 0.85 -18.40 14.92
N VAL A 269 0.27 -19.49 15.41
CA VAL A 269 -1.18 -19.73 15.33
C VAL A 269 -1.94 -18.71 16.16
N LEU A 270 -1.52 -18.46 17.40
CA LEU A 270 -2.15 -17.45 18.25
C LEU A 270 -2.09 -16.06 17.61
N LEU A 271 -0.94 -15.71 17.02
CA LEU A 271 -0.78 -14.46 16.28
C LEU A 271 -1.70 -14.41 15.05
N ALA A 272 -1.78 -15.48 14.27
CA ALA A 272 -2.65 -15.55 13.09
C ALA A 272 -4.13 -15.42 13.45
N VAL A 273 -4.56 -16.07 14.54
CA VAL A 273 -5.91 -15.94 15.08
C VAL A 273 -6.17 -14.51 15.54
N TYR A 274 -5.24 -13.91 16.31
CA TYR A 274 -5.35 -12.53 16.74
C TYR A 274 -5.48 -11.56 15.57
N VAL A 275 -4.57 -11.64 14.58
CA VAL A 275 -4.60 -10.78 13.38
C VAL A 275 -5.89 -11.00 12.59
N SER A 276 -6.35 -12.25 12.44
CA SER A 276 -7.60 -12.54 11.74
C SER A 276 -8.82 -11.96 12.45
N MET A 277 -8.87 -12.05 13.78
CA MET A 277 -9.98 -11.55 14.60
C MET A 277 -10.00 -10.02 14.71
N ASN A 278 -8.86 -9.36 14.56
CA ASN A 278 -8.73 -7.89 14.70
C ASN A 278 -8.38 -7.24 13.35
N SER A 279 -8.71 -7.88 12.22
CA SER A 279 -8.29 -7.41 10.89
C SER A 279 -8.86 -6.02 10.55
N GLY A 280 -10.14 -5.75 10.87
CA GLY A 280 -10.75 -4.43 10.68
C GLY A 280 -10.16 -3.34 11.58
N ASP A 281 -9.83 -3.66 12.82
CA ASP A 281 -9.16 -2.72 13.75
C ASP A 281 -7.72 -2.41 13.30
N ILE A 282 -7.00 -3.43 12.80
CA ILE A 282 -5.66 -3.26 12.24
C ILE A 282 -5.72 -2.39 10.99
N GLU A 283 -6.68 -2.66 10.09
CA GLU A 283 -6.89 -1.83 8.89
C GLU A 283 -7.17 -0.38 9.27
N SER A 284 -8.17 -0.11 10.11
CA SER A 284 -8.49 1.27 10.52
C SER A 284 -7.34 1.97 11.23
N THR A 285 -6.54 1.25 12.04
CA THR A 285 -5.35 1.83 12.70
C THR A 285 -4.27 2.19 11.67
N VAL A 286 -4.01 1.30 10.72
CA VAL A 286 -3.05 1.56 9.62
C VAL A 286 -3.54 2.71 8.75
N THR A 287 -4.82 2.72 8.39
CA THR A 287 -5.49 3.79 7.64
C THR A 287 -5.42 5.11 8.37
N ARG A 288 -5.61 5.16 9.70
CA ARG A 288 -5.48 6.42 10.45
C ARG A 288 -4.04 6.95 10.45
N TRP A 289 -3.05 6.06 10.32
CA TRP A 289 -1.64 6.43 10.30
C TRP A 289 -1.14 6.82 8.91
N LEU A 290 -1.72 6.24 7.85
CA LEU A 290 -1.29 6.42 6.45
C LEU A 290 -2.31 7.15 5.56
N GLY A 291 -3.52 7.36 6.05
CA GLY A 291 -4.64 7.97 5.34
C GLY A 291 -4.64 9.50 5.46
N PRO A 292 -5.76 10.15 5.10
CA PRO A 292 -5.84 11.61 5.07
C PRO A 292 -5.47 12.23 6.42
N PRO A 293 -4.78 13.38 6.45
CA PRO A 293 -4.43 14.03 7.70
C PRO A 293 -5.69 14.36 8.50
N ALA A 294 -5.62 14.21 9.82
CA ALA A 294 -6.67 14.71 10.71
C ALA A 294 -6.69 16.25 10.64
N VAL A 295 -7.90 16.81 10.58
CA VAL A 295 -8.10 18.26 10.45
C VAL A 295 -9.12 18.71 11.47
N ASP A 296 -8.79 19.73 12.26
CA ASP A 296 -9.76 20.42 13.11
C ASP A 296 -10.50 21.46 12.27
N ALA A 297 -11.79 21.22 12.02
CA ALA A 297 -12.61 22.08 11.19
C ALA A 297 -12.99 23.37 11.93
N THR A 298 -12.79 24.50 11.27
CA THR A 298 -13.17 25.84 11.75
C THR A 298 -14.13 26.48 10.76
N GLU A 299 -15.10 27.25 11.24
CA GLU A 299 -16.00 28.00 10.34
C GLU A 299 -15.35 29.35 10.02
N THR A 300 -14.51 29.39 8.97
CA THR A 300 -13.70 30.58 8.64
C THR A 300 -14.45 31.57 7.75
N HIS A 301 -15.52 31.13 7.09
CA HIS A 301 -16.31 31.93 6.18
C HIS A 301 -17.66 32.29 6.79
N SER A 302 -18.13 33.50 6.52
CA SER A 302 -19.40 34.02 7.04
C SER A 302 -20.45 34.17 5.94
N PRO A 303 -21.74 34.06 6.25
CA PRO A 303 -22.81 34.41 5.32
C PRO A 303 -22.66 35.87 4.88
N ASN A 304 -22.86 36.11 3.59
CA ASN A 304 -22.88 37.46 3.01
C ASN A 304 -23.99 37.52 1.94
N PRO A 305 -25.23 37.90 2.32
CA PRO A 305 -26.37 37.93 1.39
C PRO A 305 -26.23 38.94 0.25
N SER A 306 -25.27 39.87 0.34
CA SER A 306 -24.99 40.88 -0.68
C SER A 306 -23.73 40.56 -1.49
N GLY A 307 -23.16 39.37 -1.31
CA GLY A 307 -22.03 38.89 -2.10
C GLY A 307 -22.41 38.63 -3.57
N PRO A 308 -21.41 38.49 -4.46
CA PRO A 308 -21.64 38.05 -5.82
C PRO A 308 -22.12 36.59 -5.83
N ASN A 309 -22.97 36.26 -6.81
CA ASN A 309 -23.44 34.90 -7.04
C ASN A 309 -22.73 34.29 -8.26
N ILE A 310 -22.37 33.01 -8.18
CA ILE A 310 -21.81 32.28 -9.32
C ILE A 310 -22.90 31.55 -10.10
N ASP A 311 -22.85 31.65 -11.43
CA ASP A 311 -23.77 30.90 -12.30
C ASP A 311 -23.27 29.46 -12.50
N HIS A 312 -24.03 28.49 -11.99
CA HIS A 312 -23.74 27.07 -12.12
C HIS A 312 -24.55 26.35 -13.21
N SER A 313 -25.35 27.08 -14.00
CA SER A 313 -26.24 26.51 -15.02
C SER A 313 -25.51 25.68 -16.09
N LEU A 314 -24.29 26.09 -16.48
CA LEU A 314 -23.49 25.29 -17.42
C LEU A 314 -23.18 23.90 -16.88
N LEU A 315 -22.86 23.79 -15.58
CA LEU A 315 -22.63 22.50 -14.94
C LEU A 315 -23.93 21.72 -14.77
N ASP A 316 -25.05 22.38 -14.44
CA ASP A 316 -26.37 21.73 -14.43
C ASP A 316 -26.67 21.06 -15.77
N GLU A 317 -26.44 21.76 -16.89
CA GLU A 317 -26.66 21.20 -18.22
C GLU A 317 -25.74 20.02 -18.51
N VAL A 318 -24.46 20.10 -18.13
CA VAL A 318 -23.49 19.00 -18.30
C VAL A 318 -23.95 17.78 -17.49
N LEU A 319 -24.26 17.97 -16.21
CA LEU A 319 -24.63 16.89 -15.32
C LEU A 319 -25.97 16.26 -15.72
N ALA A 320 -26.99 17.07 -16.03
CA ALA A 320 -28.29 16.56 -16.46
C ALA A 320 -28.22 15.78 -17.78
N THR A 321 -27.30 16.14 -18.67
CA THR A 321 -27.14 15.45 -19.97
C THR A 321 -26.34 14.16 -19.83
N HIS A 322 -25.31 14.14 -18.98
CA HIS A 322 -24.30 13.08 -18.97
C HIS A 322 -24.31 12.20 -17.72
N VAL A 323 -25.07 12.54 -16.68
CA VAL A 323 -25.18 11.77 -15.44
C VAL A 323 -26.57 11.16 -15.33
N GLN A 324 -26.62 9.83 -15.30
CA GLN A 324 -27.84 9.06 -15.15
C GLN A 324 -28.22 8.87 -13.67
N GLU A 325 -29.44 8.35 -13.44
CA GLU A 325 -29.91 7.94 -12.11
C GLU A 325 -28.89 7.04 -11.41
N GLY A 326 -28.66 7.28 -10.12
CA GLY A 326 -27.60 6.60 -9.37
C GLY A 326 -26.19 7.16 -9.58
N GLY A 327 -26.02 8.26 -10.33
CA GLY A 327 -24.75 8.98 -10.47
C GLY A 327 -23.74 8.34 -11.42
N TRP A 328 -24.24 7.66 -12.46
CA TRP A 328 -23.44 7.01 -13.50
C TRP A 328 -23.15 7.97 -14.65
N VAL A 329 -21.88 8.14 -15.00
CA VAL A 329 -21.45 9.13 -15.99
C VAL A 329 -21.24 8.51 -17.35
N ASN A 330 -21.83 9.10 -18.39
CA ASN A 330 -21.56 8.77 -19.78
C ASN A 330 -20.34 9.54 -20.29
N TYR A 331 -19.15 9.09 -19.88
CA TYR A 331 -17.87 9.71 -20.27
C TYR A 331 -17.63 9.71 -21.78
N GLU A 332 -18.10 8.69 -22.51
CA GLU A 332 -17.97 8.64 -23.97
C GLU A 332 -18.73 9.80 -24.64
N ALA A 333 -19.99 10.02 -24.26
CA ALA A 333 -20.77 11.13 -24.78
C ALA A 333 -20.26 12.50 -24.30
N LEU A 334 -19.73 12.57 -23.07
CA LEU A 334 -19.18 13.81 -22.51
C LEU A 334 -17.85 14.21 -23.18
N ARG A 335 -16.99 13.24 -23.50
CA ARG A 335 -15.74 13.46 -24.24
C ARG A 335 -15.99 14.11 -25.60
N ASP A 336 -17.07 13.73 -26.26
CA ASP A 336 -17.41 14.27 -27.56
C ASP A 336 -18.05 15.68 -27.48
N ASN A 337 -18.33 16.20 -26.26
CA ASN A 337 -19.01 17.47 -26.00
C ASN A 337 -18.41 18.24 -24.80
N THR A 338 -17.08 18.40 -24.73
CA THR A 338 -16.42 19.03 -23.55
C THR A 338 -16.62 20.54 -23.43
N ASP A 339 -17.02 21.23 -24.50
CA ASP A 339 -17.08 22.70 -24.56
C ASP A 339 -17.81 23.36 -23.37
N LYS A 340 -18.92 22.77 -22.92
CA LYS A 340 -19.68 23.31 -21.77
C LYS A 340 -18.94 23.11 -20.46
N LEU A 341 -18.30 21.96 -20.27
CA LEU A 341 -17.50 21.67 -19.09
C LEU A 341 -16.27 22.59 -19.03
N ASP A 342 -15.58 22.76 -20.15
CA ASP A 342 -14.41 23.64 -20.25
C ASP A 342 -14.80 25.10 -19.96
N ARG A 343 -15.91 25.59 -20.53
CA ARG A 343 -16.45 26.92 -20.22
C ARG A 343 -16.89 27.07 -18.77
N TYR A 344 -17.42 26.02 -18.16
CA TYR A 344 -17.75 26.03 -16.74
C TYR A 344 -16.50 26.14 -15.87
N LEU A 345 -15.41 25.44 -16.22
CA LEU A 345 -14.12 25.60 -15.54
C LEU A 345 -13.58 27.02 -15.66
N ASP A 346 -13.80 27.72 -16.79
CA ASP A 346 -13.47 29.15 -16.91
C ASP A 346 -14.30 30.04 -15.97
N VAL A 347 -15.58 29.72 -15.76
CA VAL A 347 -16.44 30.41 -14.78
C VAL A 347 -15.90 30.20 -13.36
N VAL A 348 -15.56 28.96 -13.02
CA VAL A 348 -14.98 28.62 -11.71
C VAL A 348 -13.65 29.33 -11.50
N ALA A 349 -12.79 29.36 -12.51
CA ALA A 349 -11.49 30.04 -12.48
C ALA A 349 -11.62 31.56 -12.30
N SER A 350 -12.66 32.17 -12.87
CA SER A 350 -12.87 33.63 -12.86
C SER A 350 -13.70 34.13 -11.67
N ALA A 351 -14.14 33.23 -10.78
CA ALA A 351 -14.98 33.58 -9.64
C ALA A 351 -14.28 34.59 -8.70
N PRO A 352 -14.96 35.63 -8.20
CA PRO A 352 -14.37 36.64 -7.29
C PRO A 352 -14.21 36.08 -5.87
N TRP A 353 -13.27 35.15 -5.68
CA TRP A 353 -13.06 34.35 -4.47
C TRP A 353 -13.20 35.11 -3.16
N ASP A 354 -12.53 36.26 -3.02
CA ASP A 354 -12.50 37.02 -1.77
C ASP A 354 -13.85 37.65 -1.40
N ALA A 355 -14.73 37.87 -2.38
CA ALA A 355 -16.03 38.50 -2.18
C ALA A 355 -17.15 37.50 -1.90
N LEU A 356 -16.93 36.20 -2.15
CA LEU A 356 -17.96 35.16 -2.04
C LEU A 356 -18.41 34.94 -0.59
N SER A 357 -19.70 34.68 -0.44
CA SER A 357 -20.30 34.26 0.83
C SER A 357 -19.87 32.83 1.19
N ARG A 358 -20.10 32.40 2.43
CA ARG A 358 -19.81 31.04 2.90
C ARG A 358 -20.38 29.96 1.96
N ASP A 359 -21.66 29.99 1.65
CA ASP A 359 -22.31 28.93 0.85
C ASP A 359 -21.93 29.04 -0.63
N GLU A 360 -21.69 30.25 -1.14
CA GLU A 360 -21.10 30.46 -2.48
C GLU A 360 -19.71 29.81 -2.58
N LYS A 361 -18.85 29.99 -1.58
CA LYS A 361 -17.52 29.36 -1.57
C LYS A 361 -17.62 27.85 -1.52
N LEU A 362 -18.47 27.29 -0.65
CA LEU A 362 -18.59 25.85 -0.55
C LEU A 362 -19.17 25.24 -1.83
N ALA A 363 -20.23 25.82 -2.40
CA ALA A 363 -20.78 25.37 -3.68
C ALA A 363 -19.74 25.45 -4.81
N LEU A 364 -18.99 26.56 -4.91
CA LEU A 364 -17.93 26.73 -5.89
C LEU A 364 -16.83 25.65 -5.74
N LEU A 365 -16.41 25.34 -4.51
CA LEU A 365 -15.39 24.32 -4.26
C LEU A 365 -15.90 22.90 -4.57
N LEU A 366 -17.11 22.53 -4.14
CA LEU A 366 -17.70 21.23 -4.43
C LEU A 366 -17.87 21.02 -5.94
N ASN A 367 -18.46 22.01 -6.61
CA ASN A 367 -18.66 21.95 -8.06
C ASN A 367 -17.34 22.02 -8.82
N GLY A 368 -16.40 22.87 -8.39
CA GLY A 368 -15.07 22.99 -8.97
C GLY A 368 -14.28 21.67 -8.88
N TYR A 369 -14.32 20.99 -7.73
CA TYR A 369 -13.74 19.67 -7.55
C TYR A 369 -14.37 18.63 -8.48
N ASN A 370 -15.71 18.55 -8.50
CA ASN A 370 -16.42 17.55 -9.31
C ASN A 370 -16.22 17.78 -10.82
N ALA A 371 -16.30 19.04 -11.28
CA ALA A 371 -16.03 19.39 -12.68
C ALA A 371 -14.57 19.13 -13.08
N SER A 372 -13.62 19.46 -12.19
CA SER A 372 -12.20 19.16 -12.39
C SER A 372 -11.94 17.65 -12.44
N THR A 373 -12.65 16.87 -11.63
CA THR A 373 -12.57 15.40 -11.65
C THR A 373 -13.14 14.82 -12.94
N LEU A 374 -14.27 15.32 -13.42
CA LEU A 374 -14.78 14.95 -14.75
C LEU A 374 -13.74 15.25 -15.83
N LYS A 375 -13.15 16.45 -15.82
CA LYS A 375 -12.11 16.85 -16.77
C LYS A 375 -10.87 15.95 -16.67
N LEU A 376 -10.41 15.63 -15.46
CA LEU A 376 -9.31 14.69 -15.21
C LEU A 376 -9.56 13.33 -15.87
N ILE A 377 -10.76 12.77 -15.73
CA ILE A 377 -11.08 11.50 -16.38
C ILE A 377 -11.05 11.67 -17.90
N LEU A 378 -11.63 12.72 -18.45
CA LEU A 378 -11.68 12.96 -19.90
C LEU A 378 -10.29 13.14 -20.51
N ASP A 379 -9.38 13.83 -19.83
CA ASP A 379 -8.00 14.06 -20.29
C ASP A 379 -7.21 12.75 -20.43
N HIS A 380 -7.61 11.69 -19.71
CA HIS A 380 -6.96 10.39 -19.73
C HIS A 380 -7.83 9.28 -20.32
N TYR A 381 -9.07 9.57 -20.75
CA TYR A 381 -10.04 8.57 -21.20
C TYR A 381 -9.59 7.86 -22.50
N PRO A 382 -9.76 6.53 -22.63
CA PRO A 382 -10.42 5.62 -21.67
C PRO A 382 -9.51 5.19 -20.51
N VAL A 383 -10.11 5.08 -19.32
CA VAL A 383 -9.52 4.49 -18.10
C VAL A 383 -10.55 3.61 -17.41
N ASP A 384 -10.10 2.53 -16.75
CA ASP A 384 -10.98 1.65 -15.98
C ASP A 384 -11.10 2.10 -14.52
N SER A 385 -10.11 2.83 -14.03
CA SER A 385 -10.10 3.46 -12.71
C SER A 385 -9.40 4.82 -12.77
N ILE A 386 -9.83 5.77 -11.94
CA ILE A 386 -9.04 6.98 -11.66
C ILE A 386 -7.64 6.63 -11.13
N LYS A 387 -7.46 5.42 -10.55
CA LYS A 387 -6.17 4.92 -10.08
C LYS A 387 -5.21 4.48 -11.19
N ASP A 388 -5.66 4.50 -12.43
CA ASP A 388 -4.82 4.21 -13.60
C ASP A 388 -4.12 5.48 -14.11
N ILE A 389 -4.61 6.66 -13.71
CA ILE A 389 -4.01 7.95 -14.07
C ILE A 389 -2.68 8.10 -13.32
N PRO A 390 -1.56 8.51 -13.96
CA PRO A 390 -0.28 8.69 -13.29
C PRO A 390 -0.40 9.55 -12.03
N ALA A 391 0.27 9.16 -10.93
CA ALA A 391 0.20 9.89 -9.66
C ALA A 391 0.60 11.37 -9.79
N THR A 392 1.49 11.69 -10.72
CA THR A 392 1.92 13.07 -11.03
C THR A 392 0.81 13.94 -11.63
N ASP A 393 -0.22 13.32 -12.21
CA ASP A 393 -1.28 14.01 -12.96
C ASP A 393 -2.63 13.93 -12.23
N ARG A 394 -2.71 13.22 -11.09
CA ARG A 394 -3.94 12.90 -10.37
C ARG A 394 -4.24 13.89 -9.23
N TRP A 395 -4.53 13.41 -8.02
CA TRP A 395 -5.08 14.25 -6.94
C TRP A 395 -4.11 15.30 -6.42
N ASP A 396 -2.80 15.06 -6.49
CA ASP A 396 -1.75 16.01 -6.07
C ASP A 396 -1.28 16.96 -7.18
N ALA A 397 -1.78 16.78 -8.41
CA ALA A 397 -1.40 17.65 -9.53
C ALA A 397 -1.99 19.05 -9.35
N VAL A 398 -1.14 20.04 -9.07
CA VAL A 398 -1.53 21.45 -8.88
C VAL A 398 -1.81 22.09 -10.24
N ARG A 399 -3.08 22.12 -10.65
CA ARG A 399 -3.49 22.63 -11.97
C ARG A 399 -4.89 23.22 -12.07
N TRP A 400 -5.73 23.05 -11.06
CA TRP A 400 -7.14 23.47 -11.11
C TRP A 400 -7.28 24.89 -10.57
N ASN A 401 -7.78 25.80 -11.41
CA ASN A 401 -7.97 27.19 -11.03
C ASN A 401 -9.38 27.40 -10.45
N ILE A 402 -9.46 27.77 -9.17
CA ILE A 402 -10.71 28.11 -8.49
C ILE A 402 -10.58 29.54 -7.95
N GLY A 403 -11.36 30.45 -8.54
CA GLY A 403 -11.38 31.85 -8.17
C GLY A 403 -10.01 32.54 -8.16
N GLY A 404 -9.17 32.23 -9.16
CA GLY A 404 -7.82 32.77 -9.30
C GLY A 404 -6.72 31.98 -8.58
N ASN A 405 -7.06 30.98 -7.76
CA ASN A 405 -6.11 30.16 -7.03
C ASN A 405 -5.90 28.81 -7.74
N ILE A 406 -4.65 28.42 -7.96
CA ILE A 406 -4.32 27.15 -8.61
C ILE A 406 -4.01 26.10 -7.54
N TRP A 407 -4.84 25.07 -7.47
CA TRP A 407 -4.78 24.00 -6.48
C TRP A 407 -4.81 22.61 -7.13
N SER A 408 -4.36 21.61 -6.38
CA SER A 408 -4.67 20.21 -6.68
C SER A 408 -6.05 19.83 -6.13
N LEU A 409 -6.59 18.67 -6.54
CA LEU A 409 -7.84 18.16 -5.96
C LEU A 409 -7.71 17.91 -4.46
N ASN A 410 -6.56 17.38 -4.02
CA ASN A 410 -6.24 17.20 -2.60
C ASN A 410 -6.17 18.52 -1.85
N GLN A 411 -5.64 19.59 -2.46
CA GLN A 411 -5.60 20.90 -1.81
C GLN A 411 -7.00 21.50 -1.70
N ILE A 412 -7.84 21.37 -2.73
CA ILE A 412 -9.24 21.80 -2.67
C ILE A 412 -9.96 21.12 -1.50
N GLU A 413 -9.82 19.80 -1.36
CA GLU A 413 -10.47 19.05 -0.30
C GLU A 413 -9.85 19.30 1.08
N HIS A 414 -8.54 19.09 1.23
CA HIS A 414 -7.86 19.02 2.53
C HIS A 414 -7.32 20.36 3.03
N GLU A 415 -7.13 21.36 2.16
CA GLU A 415 -6.63 22.68 2.57
C GLU A 415 -7.73 23.76 2.47
N GLN A 416 -8.70 23.60 1.57
CA GLN A 416 -9.74 24.60 1.34
C GLN A 416 -11.11 24.22 1.91
N ILE A 417 -11.55 22.97 1.83
CA ILE A 417 -12.86 22.55 2.36
C ILE A 417 -12.76 22.10 3.83
N ARG A 418 -12.09 20.98 4.10
CA ARG A 418 -12.08 20.32 5.42
C ARG A 418 -11.69 21.24 6.60
N PRO A 419 -10.65 22.09 6.52
CA PRO A 419 -10.28 22.96 7.64
C PRO A 419 -11.16 24.21 7.79
N ASN A 420 -11.86 24.62 6.74
CA ASN A 420 -12.50 25.95 6.67
C ASN A 420 -14.03 25.92 6.76
N PHE A 421 -14.64 24.74 6.74
CA PHE A 421 -16.09 24.54 6.86
C PHE A 421 -16.40 23.44 7.88
N LYS A 422 -17.30 23.71 8.82
CA LYS A 422 -17.85 22.69 9.72
C LYS A 422 -18.93 21.88 9.03
N GLU A 423 -18.55 21.15 8.00
CA GLU A 423 -19.49 20.43 7.14
C GLU A 423 -18.96 19.02 6.80
N PRO A 424 -19.20 18.01 7.65
CA PRO A 424 -18.72 16.64 7.39
C PRO A 424 -19.43 15.97 6.21
N ARG A 425 -20.60 16.46 5.78
CA ARG A 425 -21.34 15.90 4.63
C ARG A 425 -20.63 16.11 3.29
N ILE A 426 -19.60 16.95 3.22
CA ILE A 426 -18.79 17.15 2.01
C ILE A 426 -18.18 15.84 1.48
N HIS A 427 -17.90 14.88 2.35
CA HIS A 427 -17.41 13.55 1.96
C HIS A 427 -18.43 12.74 1.14
N PHE A 428 -19.71 13.12 1.18
CA PHE A 428 -20.77 12.54 0.34
C PHE A 428 -21.07 13.36 -0.92
N ALA A 429 -20.36 14.49 -1.11
CA ALA A 429 -20.55 15.44 -2.19
C ALA A 429 -19.36 15.52 -3.15
N LEU A 430 -18.15 15.27 -2.66
CA LEU A 430 -16.93 15.18 -3.46
C LEU A 430 -16.83 13.80 -4.11
N VAL A 431 -16.89 13.75 -5.44
CA VAL A 431 -16.97 12.49 -6.19
C VAL A 431 -15.69 12.24 -6.97
N CYS A 432 -14.91 11.28 -6.49
CA CYS A 432 -13.64 10.79 -7.04
C CYS A 432 -13.76 9.92 -8.30
N ALA A 433 -14.87 9.99 -9.03
CA ALA A 433 -15.17 9.18 -10.23
C ALA A 433 -15.09 7.65 -10.06
N ALA A 434 -15.15 7.13 -8.84
CA ALA A 434 -15.17 5.69 -8.57
C ALA A 434 -16.57 5.16 -8.20
N VAL A 435 -16.80 3.88 -8.43
CA VAL A 435 -18.05 3.21 -8.08
C VAL A 435 -18.30 3.19 -6.56
N GLY A 436 -17.25 3.17 -5.75
CA GLY A 436 -17.33 3.30 -4.30
C GLY A 436 -17.57 4.73 -3.81
N CYS A 437 -17.36 5.75 -4.65
CA CYS A 437 -17.68 7.14 -4.30
C CYS A 437 -19.21 7.30 -4.19
N PRO A 438 -19.70 8.32 -3.49
CA PRO A 438 -21.11 8.70 -3.50
C PRO A 438 -21.59 8.96 -4.94
N PRO A 439 -22.90 8.86 -5.21
CA PRO A 439 -23.42 9.13 -6.55
C PRO A 439 -23.19 10.60 -6.91
N LEU A 440 -22.66 10.85 -8.11
CA LEU A 440 -22.59 12.20 -8.66
C LEU A 440 -24.00 12.70 -8.93
N ARG A 441 -24.34 13.89 -8.44
CA ARG A 441 -25.64 14.52 -8.70
C ARG A 441 -25.79 14.85 -10.19
N SER A 442 -27.03 14.81 -10.67
CA SER A 442 -27.40 15.26 -12.02
C SER A 442 -27.64 16.78 -12.11
N GLU A 443 -27.36 17.51 -11.05
CA GLU A 443 -27.37 18.98 -10.95
C GLU A 443 -26.16 19.45 -10.14
N ALA A 444 -25.76 20.70 -10.34
CA ALA A 444 -24.72 21.35 -9.57
C ALA A 444 -25.21 21.65 -8.14
N TYR A 445 -24.27 21.86 -7.22
CA TYR A 445 -24.59 22.43 -5.91
C TYR A 445 -24.90 23.91 -6.05
N HIS A 446 -26.04 24.35 -5.53
CA HIS A 446 -26.46 25.75 -5.55
C HIS A 446 -26.45 26.33 -4.14
N PRO A 447 -25.88 27.53 -3.91
CA PRO A 447 -25.74 28.13 -2.58
C PRO A 447 -27.05 28.26 -1.79
N ASP A 448 -28.16 28.55 -2.48
CA ASP A 448 -29.50 28.70 -1.89
C ASP A 448 -30.15 27.37 -1.48
N ARG A 449 -29.72 26.25 -2.06
CA ARG A 449 -30.19 24.89 -1.77
C ARG A 449 -29.11 23.97 -1.18
N LEU A 450 -27.94 24.51 -0.86
CA LEU A 450 -26.75 23.73 -0.53
C LEU A 450 -26.98 22.75 0.64
N ASN A 451 -27.62 23.21 1.72
CA ASN A 451 -27.92 22.36 2.86
C ASN A 451 -28.88 21.21 2.50
N GLU A 452 -29.92 21.50 1.71
CA GLU A 452 -30.88 20.49 1.23
C GLU A 452 -30.17 19.45 0.37
N GLN A 453 -29.33 19.88 -0.58
CA GLN A 453 -28.61 18.98 -1.48
C GLN A 453 -27.57 18.10 -0.75
N LEU A 454 -26.87 18.66 0.24
CA LEU A 454 -25.95 17.89 1.07
C LEU A 454 -26.68 16.87 1.95
N GLU A 455 -27.82 17.26 2.52
CA GLU A 455 -28.67 16.36 3.30
C GLU A 455 -29.25 15.22 2.46
N ASP A 456 -29.76 15.54 1.27
CA ASP A 456 -30.29 14.57 0.30
C ASP A 456 -29.22 13.55 -0.11
N GLN A 457 -28.03 14.01 -0.52
CA GLN A 457 -26.90 13.10 -0.81
C GLN A 457 -26.54 12.20 0.37
N THR A 458 -26.52 12.77 1.57
CA THR A 458 -26.18 12.00 2.77
C THR A 458 -27.22 10.91 2.99
N ARG A 459 -28.52 11.18 2.83
CA ARG A 459 -29.58 10.17 2.94
C ARG A 459 -29.44 9.07 1.89
N ILE A 460 -29.18 9.41 0.63
CA ILE A 460 -28.97 8.42 -0.45
C ILE A 460 -27.86 7.42 -0.08
N VAL A 461 -26.75 7.90 0.48
CA VAL A 461 -25.64 7.04 0.94
C VAL A 461 -26.07 6.10 2.07
N HIS A 462 -27.01 6.51 2.94
CA HIS A 462 -27.49 5.72 4.08
C HIS A 462 -28.69 4.82 3.78
N ASP A 463 -29.30 4.98 2.60
CA ASP A 463 -30.45 4.18 2.16
C ASP A 463 -30.05 3.10 1.13
N HIS A 464 -28.75 2.97 0.82
CA HIS A 464 -28.27 2.04 -0.21
C HIS A 464 -27.13 1.12 0.27
N ALA A 465 -27.25 -0.17 -0.05
CA ALA A 465 -26.34 -1.25 0.38
C ALA A 465 -24.89 -1.10 -0.14
N THR A 466 -24.66 -0.26 -1.16
CA THR A 466 -23.28 0.04 -1.61
C THR A 466 -22.47 0.75 -0.53
N TRP A 467 -23.11 1.56 0.32
CA TRP A 467 -22.41 2.40 1.30
C TRP A 467 -22.89 2.22 2.74
N PHE A 468 -24.05 1.60 2.93
CA PHE A 468 -24.64 1.40 4.25
C PHE A 468 -25.42 0.08 4.30
N GLU A 469 -25.08 -0.79 5.26
CA GLU A 469 -25.90 -1.95 5.60
C GLU A 469 -26.06 -2.07 7.12
N HIS A 470 -27.30 -2.20 7.56
CA HIS A 470 -27.63 -2.50 8.94
C HIS A 470 -28.69 -3.59 8.96
N LEU A 471 -28.29 -4.79 9.38
CA LEU A 471 -29.19 -5.94 9.48
C LEU A 471 -30.00 -5.86 10.77
N ALA A 472 -31.33 -5.87 10.66
CA ALA A 472 -32.21 -5.83 11.81
C ALA A 472 -31.91 -6.97 12.80
N GLY A 473 -31.60 -6.62 14.04
CA GLY A 473 -31.25 -7.56 15.11
C GLY A 473 -29.79 -8.02 15.13
N SER A 474 -28.94 -7.52 14.23
CA SER A 474 -27.49 -7.64 14.33
C SER A 474 -26.91 -6.48 15.15
N ASN A 475 -25.81 -6.74 15.87
CA ASN A 475 -25.00 -5.68 16.47
C ASN A 475 -23.96 -5.13 15.47
N GLU A 476 -24.05 -5.50 14.20
CA GLU A 476 -23.09 -5.16 13.15
C GLU A 476 -23.65 -4.06 12.25
N LEU A 477 -22.88 -2.98 12.11
CA LEU A 477 -23.16 -1.86 11.22
C LEU A 477 -22.06 -1.77 10.16
N ARG A 478 -22.40 -1.94 8.89
CA ARG A 478 -21.43 -1.87 7.80
C ARG A 478 -21.50 -0.52 7.11
N LEU A 479 -20.40 0.23 7.14
CA LEU A 479 -20.29 1.59 6.61
C LEU A 479 -19.28 1.66 5.47
N THR A 480 -19.49 2.58 4.53
CA THR A 480 -18.50 2.92 3.50
C THR A 480 -17.15 3.32 4.10
N LYS A 481 -16.03 3.02 3.40
CA LYS A 481 -14.67 3.42 3.81
C LYS A 481 -14.48 4.92 4.00
N LEU A 482 -15.38 5.77 3.50
CA LEU A 482 -15.35 7.21 3.78
C LEU A 482 -15.40 7.49 5.29
N TYR A 483 -16.17 6.71 6.04
CA TYR A 483 -16.22 6.81 7.50
C TYR A 483 -14.91 6.39 8.18
N ASP A 484 -14.12 5.50 7.57
CA ASP A 484 -12.80 5.10 8.07
C ASP A 484 -11.76 6.20 7.76
N TRP A 485 -11.69 6.62 6.49
CA TRP A 485 -10.74 7.62 6.00
C TRP A 485 -10.91 8.99 6.65
N TYR A 486 -12.15 9.39 6.89
CA TYR A 486 -12.51 10.72 7.39
C TYR A 486 -13.22 10.67 8.75
N ALA A 487 -12.97 9.61 9.54
CA ALA A 487 -13.57 9.44 10.86
C ALA A 487 -13.47 10.71 11.73
N GLY A 488 -12.30 11.36 11.71
CA GLY A 488 -12.04 12.58 12.48
C GLY A 488 -12.94 13.75 12.11
N ASP A 489 -13.39 13.85 10.87
CA ASP A 489 -14.27 14.93 10.42
C ASP A 489 -15.71 14.69 10.90
N PHE A 490 -16.19 13.44 10.83
CA PHE A 490 -17.52 13.07 11.33
C PHE A 490 -17.63 13.22 12.85
N LEU A 491 -16.61 12.77 13.60
CA LEU A 491 -16.57 12.82 15.06
C LEU A 491 -16.52 14.24 15.65
N GLN A 492 -16.27 15.26 14.83
CA GLN A 492 -16.42 16.66 15.26
C GLN A 492 -17.88 17.10 15.37
N SER A 493 -18.81 16.35 14.78
CA SER A 493 -20.24 16.65 14.73
C SER A 493 -21.13 15.64 15.45
N ALA A 494 -20.56 14.50 15.89
CA ALA A 494 -21.29 13.42 16.54
C ALA A 494 -20.40 12.69 17.57
N GLU A 495 -21.03 12.04 18.56
CA GLU A 495 -20.33 11.31 19.62
C GLU A 495 -19.60 10.06 19.10
N SER A 496 -20.16 9.42 18.07
CA SER A 496 -19.61 8.24 17.41
C SER A 496 -20.02 8.18 15.94
N LEU A 497 -19.34 7.35 15.14
CA LEU A 497 -19.71 7.15 13.72
C LEU A 497 -21.11 6.54 13.58
N PRO A 498 -21.52 5.54 14.38
CA PRO A 498 -22.90 5.07 14.43
C PRO A 498 -23.90 6.19 14.74
N HIS A 499 -23.58 7.10 15.68
CA HIS A 499 -24.46 8.22 16.01
C HIS A 499 -24.63 9.19 14.83
N PHE A 500 -23.55 9.50 14.11
CA PHE A 500 -23.65 10.31 12.90
C PHE A 500 -24.53 9.61 11.85
N ALA A 501 -24.26 8.33 11.56
CA ALA A 501 -25.03 7.55 10.58
C ALA A 501 -26.51 7.41 10.97
N ALA A 502 -26.82 7.29 12.26
CA ALA A 502 -28.18 7.23 12.78
C ALA A 502 -28.96 8.53 12.49
N THR A 503 -28.31 9.67 12.34
CA THR A 503 -29.01 10.91 11.95
C THR A 503 -29.74 10.76 10.61
N TYR A 504 -29.21 9.91 9.72
CA TYR A 504 -29.70 9.73 8.35
C TYR A 504 -30.39 8.38 8.11
N SER A 505 -30.16 7.36 8.94
CA SER A 505 -30.79 6.05 8.82
C SER A 505 -31.88 5.81 9.87
N GLN A 506 -33.14 5.67 9.44
CA GLN A 506 -34.25 5.37 10.35
C GLN A 506 -34.12 4.00 11.02
N SER A 507 -33.62 2.99 10.29
CA SER A 507 -33.44 1.64 10.82
C SER A 507 -32.39 1.60 11.93
N LEU A 508 -31.34 2.42 11.82
CA LEU A 508 -30.31 2.53 12.85
C LEU A 508 -30.78 3.33 14.07
N ARG A 509 -31.57 4.40 13.88
CA ARG A 509 -32.16 5.15 15.02
C ARG A 509 -32.99 4.27 15.93
N GLN A 510 -33.77 3.36 15.35
CA GLN A 510 -34.62 2.44 16.12
C GLN A 510 -33.81 1.38 16.88
N ALA A 511 -32.58 1.09 16.45
CA ALA A 511 -31.68 0.16 17.13
C ALA A 511 -30.81 0.84 18.19
N ASN A 512 -30.47 2.14 18.01
CA ASN A 512 -29.67 2.94 18.95
C ASN A 512 -30.37 3.29 20.28
N ASP A 513 -31.60 2.82 20.52
CA ASP A 513 -32.24 2.87 21.85
C ASP A 513 -31.56 1.92 22.86
N SER A 514 -30.64 1.05 22.43
CA SER A 514 -29.75 0.28 23.32
C SER A 514 -28.50 1.09 23.71
N GLU A 515 -28.09 1.07 24.98
CA GLU A 515 -26.92 1.79 25.53
C GLU A 515 -25.53 1.42 24.91
N GLN A 516 -25.48 0.55 23.90
CA GLN A 516 -24.24 0.13 23.25
C GLN A 516 -24.27 0.44 21.75
N ASP A 517 -23.22 1.11 21.27
CA ASP A 517 -22.99 1.32 19.84
C ASP A 517 -22.75 -0.02 19.13
N PRO A 518 -23.27 -0.19 17.90
CA PRO A 518 -22.99 -1.37 17.09
C PRO A 518 -21.51 -1.44 16.71
N THR A 519 -21.02 -2.67 16.53
CA THR A 519 -19.70 -2.92 15.97
C THR A 519 -19.68 -2.47 14.51
N VAL A 520 -18.77 -1.54 14.18
CA VAL A 520 -18.61 -1.04 12.82
C VAL A 520 -17.71 -1.96 12.01
N GLU A 521 -18.19 -2.36 10.84
CA GLU A 521 -17.38 -3.02 9.80
C GLU A 521 -17.34 -2.16 8.53
N TRP A 522 -16.28 -2.32 7.73
CA TRP A 522 -16.08 -1.50 6.53
C TRP A 522 -16.53 -2.24 5.26
N LEU A 523 -17.39 -1.59 4.48
CA LEU A 523 -17.77 -2.06 3.15
C LEU A 523 -16.56 -1.94 2.18
N PRO A 524 -16.40 -2.88 1.22
CA PRO A 524 -15.35 -2.79 0.24
C PRO A 524 -15.51 -1.53 -0.63
N TYR A 525 -14.39 -0.90 -0.97
CA TYR A 525 -14.40 0.30 -1.81
C TYR A 525 -14.02 -0.03 -3.24
N ASP A 526 -14.98 0.10 -4.15
CA ASP A 526 -14.83 -0.23 -5.56
C ASP A 526 -14.23 0.95 -6.33
N TRP A 527 -12.98 0.80 -6.75
CA TRP A 527 -12.24 1.84 -7.45
C TRP A 527 -12.47 1.88 -8.97
N SER A 528 -13.30 0.98 -9.50
CA SER A 528 -13.69 1.01 -10.91
C SER A 528 -14.34 2.36 -11.22
N LEU A 529 -14.18 2.85 -12.45
CA LEU A 529 -14.71 4.13 -12.90
C LEU A 529 -16.25 4.09 -12.81
N ASN A 530 -16.88 5.17 -12.32
CA ASN A 530 -18.34 5.33 -12.23
C ASN A 530 -18.98 5.60 -13.62
N SER A 531 -18.61 4.80 -14.61
CA SER A 531 -19.00 4.94 -16.00
C SER A 531 -20.28 4.15 -16.30
N HIS A 532 -20.96 4.53 -17.38
CA HIS A 532 -22.15 3.82 -17.85
C HIS A 532 -21.96 2.30 -18.07
N PRO A 533 -20.83 1.80 -18.63
CA PRO A 533 -20.57 0.36 -18.71
C PRO A 533 -20.51 -0.38 -17.37
N ASN A 534 -20.12 0.32 -16.29
CA ASN A 534 -20.03 -0.22 -14.93
C ASN A 534 -21.33 -0.05 -14.12
N CYS A 535 -22.40 0.44 -14.77
CA CYS A 535 -23.67 0.71 -14.13
C CYS A 535 -24.24 -0.55 -13.47
N ARG A 536 -24.58 -0.41 -12.19
CA ARG A 536 -25.29 -1.41 -11.39
C ARG A 536 -26.40 -0.73 -10.59
N PRO A 537 -27.43 -1.48 -10.15
CA PRO A 537 -28.51 -0.91 -9.36
C PRO A 537 -27.96 -0.14 -8.15
N ARG A 538 -28.45 1.10 -7.99
CA ARG A 538 -28.18 2.04 -6.90
C ARG A 538 -29.50 2.65 -6.43
#